data_AF-A0A397V2E5-F1
#
_entry.id   AF-A0A397V2E5-F1
#
_cell.length_a   1.000
_cell.length_b   1.000
_cell.length_c   1.000
_cell.angle_alpha   90.00
_cell.angle_beta   90.00
_cell.angle_gamma   90.00
#
_symmetry.space_group_name_H-M   'P 1'
#
loop_
_entity.id
_entity.type
_entity.pdbx_description
1 polymer ?
#
loop_
_entity_poly.entity_id
_entity_poly.type
_entity_poly.pdbx_seq_one_letter_code
_entity_poly.pdbx_strand_id
1 'polypeptide(L)'
;MDNLRRLRSKIDNNEEDGCSNKRKRGMEKNETERPQTPEAKEEPSTMVLREQKKVCYAESSTETDSPKSDYEEFKDKNESTEKQYIRKVFDSREGTPCTTSYEVTNPIIVTPNKPVITNASYNQYSMHMICAFGSTLHLVKETTDKQLYEEIEKIIKMRNKSVLSSSIVKKLEVILQSDYSTIVSKIIAETEVEDNEITEDARFLFFIRNTLLDFTATFKFLTRKVINRSMSERTYIVECISPILRAFRNSFPDIEYEWIEKVVRSIKGANNIFSCNMKPRKTDLLILRLSDATEILDIEVSGPPFNSTKKHTVGDAKKLLLLSVCSLCKILANNFDCLIEDAKQVRTYCIQAIGDRLTLFATSLIDKKKYLAIELASCIIPFSFDAISCYARIFNFFAIIRNEFVKQEKIQKKIRSFIPLADNNNEDLREWVHQPDADLTIVTEDDIDELFL
;
A
#
# COMPACT_ATOMS: atom_id res chain seq x y z
N MET A 1 -44.97 11.49 23.23
CA MET A 1 -45.77 10.89 22.14
C MET A 1 -46.78 11.95 21.76
N ASP A 2 -46.32 12.98 21.05
CA ASP A 2 -46.98 14.29 21.02
C ASP A 2 -46.93 14.90 19.62
N ASN A 3 -48.01 15.60 19.27
CA ASN A 3 -48.04 16.65 18.24
C ASN A 3 -47.68 16.30 16.79
N LEU A 4 -48.21 15.19 16.26
CA LEU A 4 -48.24 14.90 14.82
C LEU A 4 -49.51 15.44 14.12
N ARG A 5 -49.90 16.70 14.39
CA ARG A 5 -51.10 17.31 13.75
C ARG A 5 -51.14 18.85 13.73
N ARG A 6 -50.17 19.51 13.08
CA ARG A 6 -50.28 20.93 12.64
C ARG A 6 -49.41 21.21 11.40
N LEU A 7 -49.91 22.10 10.54
CA LEU A 7 -49.30 22.61 9.28
C LEU A 7 -49.21 21.64 8.08
N ARG A 8 -50.39 21.28 7.54
CA ARG A 8 -50.62 21.41 6.09
C ARG A 8 -51.78 22.39 5.88
N SER A 9 -51.48 23.62 5.44
CA SER A 9 -52.34 24.53 4.66
C SER A 9 -51.87 25.98 4.80
N LYS A 10 -51.16 26.48 3.80
CA LYS A 10 -51.39 27.81 3.22
C LYS A 10 -50.76 27.83 1.83
N ILE A 11 -51.60 28.17 0.87
CA ILE A 11 -51.40 28.10 -0.58
C ILE A 11 -51.69 29.51 -1.11
N ASP A 12 -50.91 29.92 -2.11
CA ASP A 12 -51.07 31.02 -3.06
C ASP A 12 -51.43 32.44 -2.57
N ASN A 13 -50.55 33.40 -2.89
CA ASN A 13 -50.75 34.31 -4.04
C ASN A 13 -49.71 35.46 -4.03
N ASN A 14 -49.08 35.73 -5.18
CA ASN A 14 -49.00 37.05 -5.82
C ASN A 14 -48.05 37.01 -7.04
N GLU A 15 -48.66 37.01 -8.22
CA GLU A 15 -48.20 37.69 -9.45
C GLU A 15 -48.19 39.23 -9.19
N GLU A 16 -47.66 40.16 -10.00
CA GLU A 16 -47.07 40.16 -11.35
C GLU A 16 -46.15 41.42 -11.51
N ASP A 17 -45.80 41.79 -12.76
CA ASP A 17 -45.08 43.02 -13.19
C ASP A 17 -43.58 43.21 -12.79
N GLY A 18 -42.67 43.69 -13.65
CA GLY A 18 -42.77 44.05 -15.07
C GLY A 18 -41.59 44.92 -15.56
N CYS A 19 -41.45 45.09 -16.90
CA CYS A 19 -40.73 46.19 -17.59
C CYS A 19 -39.19 46.12 -17.93
N SER A 20 -38.90 45.46 -19.06
CA SER A 20 -38.26 46.10 -20.27
C SER A 20 -36.72 46.28 -20.48
N ASN A 21 -36.26 45.73 -21.63
CA ASN A 21 -35.46 46.33 -22.72
C ASN A 21 -34.09 47.05 -22.52
N LYS A 22 -33.04 46.46 -23.14
CA LYS A 22 -32.20 47.00 -24.26
C LYS A 22 -31.21 45.91 -24.74
N ARG A 23 -31.19 45.45 -26.01
CA ARG A 23 -30.49 46.01 -27.21
C ARG A 23 -28.97 46.20 -26.99
N LYS A 24 -28.02 45.80 -27.88
CA LYS A 24 -28.09 45.51 -29.35
C LYS A 24 -26.74 44.92 -29.90
N ARG A 25 -26.79 44.16 -31.03
CA ARG A 25 -25.73 43.90 -32.06
C ARG A 25 -24.48 43.10 -31.61
N GLY A 26 -23.79 42.28 -32.43
CA GLY A 26 -23.79 41.98 -33.89
C GLY A 26 -22.33 42.03 -34.42
N MET A 27 -21.82 41.28 -35.41
CA MET A 27 -22.31 40.40 -36.51
C MET A 27 -21.26 39.29 -36.77
N GLU A 28 -21.53 38.03 -37.17
CA GLU A 28 -21.98 37.48 -38.48
C GLU A 28 -20.99 37.67 -39.67
N LYS A 29 -20.37 36.55 -40.14
CA LYS A 29 -20.10 36.12 -41.55
C LYS A 29 -19.14 34.90 -41.60
N ASN A 30 -19.55 33.73 -42.10
CA ASN A 30 -19.43 33.18 -43.49
C ASN A 30 -17.98 32.79 -43.88
N GLU A 31 -17.64 31.74 -44.66
CA GLU A 31 -18.23 30.51 -45.24
C GLU A 31 -17.28 30.10 -46.39
N THR A 32 -16.90 28.81 -46.53
CA THR A 32 -16.58 28.05 -47.79
C THR A 32 -15.99 26.67 -47.41
N GLU A 33 -16.66 25.53 -47.63
CA GLU A 33 -16.64 24.65 -48.84
C GLU A 33 -15.25 24.02 -49.16
N ARG A 34 -14.98 22.72 -48.90
CA ARG A 34 -15.20 21.47 -49.71
C ARG A 34 -14.34 21.37 -51.00
N PRO A 35 -13.94 20.19 -51.57
CA PRO A 35 -14.42 18.77 -51.46
C PRO A 35 -13.32 17.74 -51.00
N GLN A 36 -13.52 16.46 -50.60
CA GLN A 36 -14.16 15.22 -51.10
C GLN A 36 -13.31 14.26 -52.01
N THR A 37 -12.72 13.19 -51.41
CA THR A 37 -12.51 11.75 -51.90
C THR A 37 -11.77 11.43 -53.24
N PRO A 38 -11.32 10.17 -53.56
CA PRO A 38 -11.66 8.83 -53.02
C PRO A 38 -10.49 7.79 -52.78
N GLU A 39 -10.91 6.52 -52.63
CA GLU A 39 -10.29 5.16 -52.51
C GLU A 39 -9.01 4.85 -53.38
N ALA A 40 -8.24 3.74 -53.28
CA ALA A 40 -8.46 2.38 -52.73
C ALA A 40 -7.15 1.52 -52.56
N LYS A 41 -7.30 0.33 -51.92
CA LYS A 41 -6.62 -1.00 -52.16
C LYS A 41 -5.19 -1.39 -51.65
N GLU A 42 -5.20 -2.56 -50.99
CA GLU A 42 -4.32 -3.77 -51.09
C GLU A 42 -2.90 -3.85 -50.46
N GLU A 43 -2.70 -4.96 -49.74
CA GLU A 43 -1.46 -5.54 -49.16
C GLU A 43 -0.56 -6.21 -50.25
N PRO A 44 0.68 -6.77 -50.01
CA PRO A 44 1.23 -7.27 -48.73
C PRO A 44 2.76 -7.14 -48.42
N SER A 45 3.09 -7.48 -47.17
CA SER A 45 4.31 -8.19 -46.67
C SER A 45 5.74 -7.79 -47.12
N THR A 46 6.56 -7.35 -46.15
CA THR A 46 7.93 -7.90 -45.98
C THR A 46 8.49 -7.65 -44.56
N MET A 47 9.19 -8.65 -43.99
CA MET A 47 9.98 -8.51 -42.76
C MET A 47 11.37 -7.93 -43.06
N VAL A 48 11.88 -6.96 -42.28
CA VAL A 48 13.32 -6.82 -41.98
C VAL A 48 13.55 -6.33 -40.54
N LEU A 49 14.66 -6.82 -39.97
CA LEU A 49 15.18 -6.76 -38.61
C LEU A 49 15.34 -5.39 -37.89
N ARG A 50 15.43 -5.51 -36.56
CA ARG A 50 15.90 -4.50 -35.60
C ARG A 50 17.34 -4.03 -35.88
N GLU A 51 17.62 -2.75 -35.68
CA GLU A 51 18.96 -2.28 -35.33
C GLU A 51 19.13 -2.19 -33.80
N GLN A 52 20.21 -2.79 -33.28
CA GLN A 52 20.65 -2.62 -31.90
C GLN A 52 21.77 -1.58 -31.85
N LYS A 53 21.62 -0.55 -31.03
CA LYS A 53 22.68 0.44 -30.82
C LYS A 53 23.74 -0.12 -29.85
N LYS A 54 24.92 -0.45 -30.37
CA LYS A 54 26.09 -0.81 -29.55
C LYS A 54 26.52 0.36 -28.67
N VAL A 55 26.80 0.08 -27.40
CA VAL A 55 27.65 0.91 -26.54
C VAL A 55 28.95 0.15 -26.34
N CYS A 56 30.08 0.77 -26.68
CA CYS A 56 31.39 0.16 -26.51
C CYS A 56 31.87 0.34 -25.06
N TYR A 57 32.32 -0.75 -24.44
CA TYR A 57 33.21 -0.69 -23.29
C TYR A 57 34.67 -0.67 -23.77
N ALA A 58 35.51 0.11 -23.11
CA ALA A 58 36.96 0.03 -23.24
C ALA A 58 37.51 -0.73 -22.03
N GLU A 59 38.29 -1.77 -22.28
CA GLU A 59 39.01 -2.54 -21.28
C GLU A 59 40.31 -1.82 -20.87
N SER A 60 40.71 -1.96 -19.61
CA SER A 60 42.13 -1.98 -19.24
C SER A 60 42.29 -2.65 -17.88
N SER A 61 43.03 -3.75 -17.86
CA SER A 61 43.48 -4.46 -16.66
C SER A 61 44.86 -3.97 -16.22
N THR A 62 45.13 -3.99 -14.91
CA THR A 62 46.10 -4.92 -14.27
C THR A 62 46.31 -4.56 -12.78
N GLU A 63 46.63 -5.59 -12.00
CA GLU A 63 47.24 -5.52 -10.66
C GLU A 63 48.70 -4.97 -10.77
N THR A 64 49.52 -4.68 -9.75
CA THR A 64 49.65 -5.13 -8.35
C THR A 64 50.29 -4.03 -7.45
N ASP A 65 50.41 -4.36 -6.15
CA ASP A 65 51.46 -3.93 -5.21
C ASP A 65 51.36 -2.61 -4.41
N SER A 66 51.80 -2.76 -3.17
CA SER A 66 51.89 -1.78 -2.07
C SER A 66 53.19 -2.06 -1.29
N PRO A 67 53.54 -1.31 -0.23
CA PRO A 67 53.65 0.15 -0.09
C PRO A 67 55.06 0.56 0.43
N LYS A 68 55.41 1.87 0.47
CA LYS A 68 56.06 2.56 1.63
C LYS A 68 56.70 3.95 1.36
N SER A 69 56.87 4.65 2.49
CA SER A 69 57.86 5.69 2.86
C SER A 69 57.80 7.08 2.20
N ASP A 70 57.35 8.03 3.03
CA ASP A 70 58.10 9.21 3.50
C ASP A 70 58.77 10.15 2.48
N TYR A 71 58.37 11.42 2.49
CA TYR A 71 59.22 12.53 2.97
C TYR A 71 58.42 13.82 3.20
N GLU A 72 58.94 14.65 4.10
CA GLU A 72 58.50 16.00 4.53
C GLU A 72 58.80 17.06 3.42
N GLU A 73 58.50 18.37 3.46
CA GLU A 73 57.90 19.30 4.43
C GLU A 73 57.48 20.63 3.73
N PHE A 74 56.74 21.51 4.43
CA PHE A 74 56.63 22.98 4.25
C PHE A 74 56.43 23.66 2.86
N LYS A 75 55.34 24.44 2.74
CA LYS A 75 55.38 25.89 3.07
C LYS A 75 54.01 26.59 3.13
N ASP A 76 53.94 27.59 4.01
CA ASP A 76 52.75 28.41 4.30
C ASP A 76 52.26 29.30 3.13
N LYS A 77 50.98 29.68 3.21
CA LYS A 77 50.61 31.10 3.29
C LYS A 77 49.25 31.34 3.95
N ASN A 78 49.24 32.25 4.92
CA ASN A 78 48.05 32.77 5.58
C ASN A 78 47.14 33.52 4.59
N GLU A 79 45.82 33.50 4.82
CA GLU A 79 45.16 34.75 5.25
C GLU A 79 43.84 34.49 5.98
N SER A 80 43.54 35.37 6.93
CA SER A 80 42.47 35.25 7.92
C SER A 80 41.28 36.14 7.59
N THR A 81 40.06 35.70 7.91
CA THR A 81 39.10 36.65 8.50
C THR A 81 38.12 35.96 9.45
N GLU A 82 37.83 36.65 10.54
CA GLU A 82 37.24 36.16 11.78
C GLU A 82 35.81 36.71 11.95
N LYS A 83 34.84 35.87 12.37
CA LYS A 83 33.66 36.32 13.14
C LYS A 83 33.21 35.25 14.14
N GLN A 84 33.43 35.54 15.42
CA GLN A 84 32.87 34.82 16.56
C GLN A 84 31.37 35.15 16.74
N TYR A 85 30.58 34.24 17.34
CA TYR A 85 29.49 34.63 18.24
C TYR A 85 29.21 33.57 19.34
N ILE A 86 29.88 33.76 20.46
CA ILE A 86 29.46 33.58 21.86
C ILE A 86 28.46 32.46 22.21
N ARG A 87 28.97 31.50 22.99
CA ARG A 87 28.26 30.50 23.80
C ARG A 87 27.79 31.13 25.12
N LYS A 88 26.58 30.79 25.60
CA LYS A 88 26.19 31.00 27.02
C LYS A 88 25.95 29.66 27.71
N VAL A 89 26.51 29.54 28.91
CA VAL A 89 26.39 28.42 29.84
C VAL A 89 25.68 28.94 31.10
N PHE A 90 24.86 28.10 31.73
CA PHE A 90 24.45 28.30 33.12
C PHE A 90 24.54 26.97 33.85
N ASP A 91 25.41 26.91 34.87
CA ASP A 91 25.47 25.84 35.86
C ASP A 91 24.65 26.22 37.10
N SER A 92 24.05 25.23 37.76
CA SER A 92 23.82 25.25 39.22
C SER A 92 23.72 23.81 39.75
N ARG A 93 24.02 23.61 41.03
CA ARG A 93 24.50 22.33 41.60
C ARG A 93 23.53 21.63 42.56
N GLU A 94 23.73 20.31 42.65
CA GLU A 94 23.67 19.42 43.84
C GLU A 94 22.34 19.12 44.56
N GLY A 95 22.14 17.82 44.86
CA GLY A 95 21.12 17.30 45.77
C GLY A 95 20.70 15.84 45.52
N THR A 96 21.33 14.87 46.20
CA THR A 96 20.87 13.46 46.30
C THR A 96 20.48 13.17 47.76
N PRO A 97 19.43 12.38 48.06
CA PRO A 97 19.54 10.91 48.06
C PRO A 97 18.26 10.13 47.63
N CYS A 98 18.32 8.79 47.65
CA CYS A 98 17.21 7.84 47.37
C CYS A 98 16.31 7.63 48.64
N THR A 99 15.20 6.86 48.68
CA THR A 99 14.74 5.70 47.88
C THR A 99 13.19 5.56 47.93
N THR A 100 12.62 4.39 47.57
CA THR A 100 11.21 3.91 47.66
C THR A 100 10.19 4.56 46.70
N SER A 101 9.22 3.84 46.12
CA SER A 101 8.93 2.39 46.08
C SER A 101 8.16 2.02 44.79
N TYR A 102 8.15 0.74 44.43
CA TYR A 102 7.45 0.23 43.25
C TYR A 102 5.93 0.47 43.27
N GLU A 103 5.39 0.99 42.17
CA GLU A 103 4.18 0.43 41.56
C GLU A 103 4.46 0.13 40.08
N VAL A 104 4.45 -1.16 39.72
CA VAL A 104 4.53 -1.59 38.32
C VAL A 104 3.12 -1.50 37.75
N THR A 105 2.72 -0.29 37.33
CA THR A 105 1.61 -0.17 36.38
C THR A 105 2.10 -0.70 35.04
N ASN A 106 1.70 -1.93 34.72
CA ASN A 106 1.86 -2.47 33.38
C ASN A 106 1.32 -1.43 32.38
N PRO A 107 2.14 -0.89 31.47
CA PRO A 107 1.60 -0.11 30.37
C PRO A 107 0.82 -1.09 29.51
N ILE A 108 -0.51 -1.09 29.69
CA ILE A 108 -1.42 -1.74 28.76
C ILE A 108 -1.05 -1.18 27.40
N ILE A 109 -0.53 -2.05 26.53
CA ILE A 109 -0.17 -1.65 25.18
C ILE A 109 -1.48 -1.36 24.47
N VAL A 110 -1.88 -0.08 24.49
CA VAL A 110 -2.98 0.47 23.69
C VAL A 110 -2.51 0.38 22.24
N THR A 111 -2.65 -0.81 21.65
CA THR A 111 -2.28 -1.04 20.26
C THR A 111 -3.12 -0.13 19.39
N PRO A 112 -2.54 0.67 18.49
CA PRO A 112 -3.33 1.49 17.59
C PRO A 112 -4.22 0.60 16.71
N ASN A 113 -5.35 1.20 16.35
CA ASN A 113 -6.54 0.50 15.90
C ASN A 113 -6.28 -0.44 14.71
N LYS A 114 -7.09 -1.50 14.62
CA LYS A 114 -7.40 -2.15 13.33
C LYS A 114 -7.90 -1.07 12.36
N PRO A 115 -7.84 -1.24 11.03
CA PRO A 115 -8.53 -0.34 10.11
C PRO A 115 -9.98 -0.12 10.54
N VAL A 116 -10.29 1.13 10.94
CA VAL A 116 -11.60 1.52 11.47
C VAL A 116 -12.47 1.90 10.29
N ILE A 117 -13.17 0.92 9.75
CA ILE A 117 -14.29 1.15 8.85
C ILE A 117 -15.49 1.44 9.76
N THR A 118 -15.90 2.72 9.81
CA THR A 118 -17.02 3.18 10.63
C THR A 118 -18.34 2.60 10.12
N ASN A 119 -19.39 2.56 10.95
CA ASN A 119 -20.70 2.05 10.56
C ASN A 119 -21.23 2.74 9.29
N ALA A 120 -21.17 4.07 9.22
CA ALA A 120 -21.57 4.81 8.03
C ALA A 120 -20.66 4.57 6.80
N SER A 121 -19.35 4.41 7.00
CA SER A 121 -18.45 4.02 5.91
C SER A 121 -18.81 2.64 5.38
N TYR A 122 -19.07 1.69 6.28
CA TYR A 122 -19.54 0.35 5.95
C TYR A 122 -20.87 0.42 5.18
N ASN A 123 -21.87 1.15 5.65
CA ASN A 123 -23.19 1.26 5.00
C ASN A 123 -23.13 1.91 3.61
N GLN A 124 -22.20 2.85 3.41
CA GLN A 124 -21.93 3.45 2.10
C GLN A 124 -21.25 2.47 1.14
N TYR A 125 -20.36 1.61 1.65
CA TYR A 125 -19.70 0.59 0.82
C TYR A 125 -20.55 -0.66 0.60
N SER A 126 -21.34 -1.08 1.58
CA SER A 126 -21.98 -2.40 1.64
C SER A 126 -22.98 -2.67 0.52
N MET A 127 -23.50 -1.63 -0.13
CA MET A 127 -24.29 -1.76 -1.36
C MET A 127 -23.55 -2.49 -2.48
N HIS A 128 -22.22 -2.35 -2.54
CA HIS A 128 -21.36 -2.93 -3.59
C HIS A 128 -20.11 -3.64 -3.08
N MET A 129 -19.72 -3.48 -1.82
CA MET A 129 -18.46 -4.00 -1.28
C MET A 129 -18.57 -4.39 0.19
N ILE A 130 -18.39 -5.68 0.45
CA ILE A 130 -18.35 -6.26 1.79
C ILE A 130 -16.94 -6.06 2.35
N CYS A 131 -16.85 -5.34 3.46
CA CYS A 131 -15.59 -5.12 4.16
C CYS A 131 -15.46 -6.11 5.33
N ALA A 132 -14.69 -7.18 5.16
CA ALA A 132 -14.48 -8.26 6.13
C ALA A 132 -13.13 -8.08 6.87
N PHE A 133 -13.12 -7.17 7.84
CA PHE A 133 -11.98 -6.87 8.71
C PHE A 133 -12.27 -7.32 10.15
N GLY A 134 -11.23 -7.45 10.97
CA GLY A 134 -11.38 -7.87 12.37
C GLY A 134 -12.20 -6.92 13.27
N SER A 135 -12.66 -5.78 12.77
CA SER A 135 -13.58 -4.82 13.40
C SER A 135 -15.02 -5.00 12.91
N THR A 136 -15.22 -5.18 11.61
CA THR A 136 -16.54 -5.22 10.94
C THR A 136 -17.18 -6.60 10.84
N LEU A 137 -16.47 -7.68 11.23
CA LEU A 137 -16.95 -9.06 11.04
C LEU A 137 -18.34 -9.35 11.64
N HIS A 138 -18.72 -8.67 12.72
CA HIS A 138 -20.05 -8.81 13.32
C HIS A 138 -21.15 -8.29 12.37
N LEU A 139 -20.96 -7.11 11.75
CA LEU A 139 -21.86 -6.55 10.75
C LEU A 139 -21.96 -7.47 9.52
N VAL A 140 -20.83 -8.02 9.05
CA VAL A 140 -20.81 -8.96 7.93
C VAL A 140 -21.68 -10.20 8.22
N LYS A 141 -21.67 -10.71 9.46
CA LYS A 141 -22.52 -11.83 9.88
C LYS A 141 -24.02 -11.53 9.82
N GLU A 142 -24.39 -10.27 10.03
CA GLU A 142 -25.79 -9.83 10.08
C GLU A 142 -26.35 -9.46 8.70
N THR A 143 -25.48 -9.05 7.76
CA THR A 143 -25.87 -8.55 6.43
C THR A 143 -25.63 -9.52 5.28
N THR A 144 -24.85 -10.58 5.47
CA THR A 144 -24.53 -11.58 4.43
C THR A 144 -25.32 -12.87 4.62
N ASP A 145 -25.48 -13.63 3.55
CA ASP A 145 -26.02 -14.98 3.64
C ASP A 145 -25.05 -15.92 4.39
N LYS A 146 -25.61 -17.00 4.93
CA LYS A 146 -24.87 -17.93 5.78
C LYS A 146 -23.68 -18.59 5.05
N GLN A 147 -23.80 -18.89 3.75
CA GLN A 147 -22.74 -19.56 3.01
C GLN A 147 -21.56 -18.62 2.79
N LEU A 148 -21.82 -17.40 2.31
CA LEU A 148 -20.81 -16.37 2.13
C LEU A 148 -20.11 -16.03 3.46
N TYR A 149 -20.86 -15.92 4.56
CA TYR A 149 -20.26 -15.72 5.89
C TYR A 149 -19.33 -16.88 6.28
N GLU A 150 -19.73 -18.14 6.07
CA GLU A 150 -18.88 -19.31 6.36
C GLU A 150 -17.60 -19.34 5.50
N GLU A 151 -17.65 -18.85 4.26
CA GLU A 151 -16.47 -18.71 3.39
C GLU A 151 -15.53 -17.59 3.87
N ILE A 152 -16.08 -16.42 4.22
CA ILE A 152 -15.34 -15.30 4.83
C ILE A 152 -14.68 -15.74 6.16
N GLU A 153 -15.41 -16.46 7.00
CA GLU A 153 -14.92 -16.93 8.30
C GLU A 153 -13.77 -17.94 8.13
N LYS A 154 -13.83 -18.84 7.13
CA LYS A 154 -12.71 -19.74 6.79
C LYS A 154 -11.44 -18.97 6.42
N ILE A 155 -11.56 -17.89 5.64
CA ILE A 155 -10.42 -17.04 5.27
C ILE A 155 -9.87 -16.31 6.51
N ILE A 156 -10.73 -15.74 7.35
CA ILE A 156 -10.32 -15.02 8.57
C ILE A 156 -9.69 -15.97 9.61
N LYS A 157 -10.14 -17.22 9.71
CA LYS A 157 -9.51 -18.26 10.54
C LYS A 157 -8.09 -18.63 10.06
N MET A 158 -7.77 -18.35 8.81
CA MET A 158 -6.43 -18.55 8.21
C MET A 158 -5.56 -17.27 8.23
N ARG A 159 -6.13 -16.11 8.62
CA ARG A 159 -5.41 -14.83 8.74
C ARG A 159 -4.22 -14.96 9.69
N ASN A 160 -3.07 -14.41 9.30
CA ASN A 160 -1.80 -14.49 10.05
C ASN A 160 -1.30 -15.92 10.34
N LYS A 161 -1.87 -16.98 9.73
CA LYS A 161 -1.31 -18.34 9.84
C LYS A 161 0.12 -18.32 9.30
N SER A 162 1.04 -19.03 9.96
CA SER A 162 2.41 -19.11 9.49
C SER A 162 2.48 -19.82 8.14
N VAL A 163 3.14 -19.19 7.17
CA VAL A 163 3.46 -19.76 5.85
C VAL A 163 4.98 -19.85 5.61
N LEU A 164 5.79 -19.50 6.61
CA LEU A 164 7.24 -19.66 6.60
C LEU A 164 7.62 -21.14 6.70
N SER A 165 8.73 -21.53 6.05
CA SER A 165 9.27 -22.88 6.18
C SER A 165 9.74 -23.15 7.62
N SER A 166 9.65 -24.40 8.07
CA SER A 166 10.07 -24.78 9.43
C SER A 166 11.58 -24.57 9.67
N SER A 167 12.39 -24.52 8.60
CA SER A 167 13.79 -24.12 8.63
C SER A 167 13.92 -22.64 8.98
N ILE A 168 13.24 -21.76 8.23
CA ILE A 168 13.25 -20.30 8.47
C ILE A 168 12.72 -19.96 9.86
N VAL A 169 11.66 -20.63 10.34
CA VAL A 169 11.11 -20.39 11.68
C VAL A 169 12.16 -20.68 12.77
N LYS A 170 12.85 -21.82 12.72
CA LYS A 170 13.91 -22.16 13.69
C LYS A 170 15.07 -21.16 13.67
N LYS A 171 15.48 -20.74 12.47
CA LYS A 171 16.53 -19.73 12.29
C LYS A 171 16.13 -18.38 12.89
N LEU A 172 14.89 -17.95 12.66
CA LEU A 172 14.32 -16.76 13.29
C LEU A 172 14.22 -16.88 14.81
N GLU A 173 13.85 -18.03 15.37
CA GLU A 173 13.83 -18.25 16.82
C GLU A 173 15.22 -18.04 17.44
N VAL A 174 16.28 -18.60 16.84
CA VAL A 174 17.66 -18.41 17.30
C VAL A 174 18.10 -16.95 17.21
N ILE A 175 17.81 -16.27 16.10
CA ILE A 175 18.14 -14.84 15.93
C ILE A 175 17.39 -13.99 16.96
N LEU A 176 16.06 -14.10 17.03
CA LEU A 176 15.20 -13.20 17.80
C LEU A 176 15.29 -13.41 19.32
N GLN A 177 15.91 -14.50 19.78
CA GLN A 177 16.27 -14.72 21.19
C GLN A 177 17.68 -14.22 21.56
N SER A 178 18.45 -13.70 20.60
CA SER A 178 19.85 -13.29 20.84
C SER A 178 19.98 -11.87 21.40
N ASP A 179 20.84 -11.69 22.39
CA ASP A 179 21.17 -10.39 22.98
C ASP A 179 21.77 -9.41 21.96
N TYR A 180 21.60 -8.10 22.19
CA TYR A 180 22.13 -7.03 21.34
C TYR A 180 23.64 -7.13 21.07
N SER A 181 24.41 -7.69 22.00
CA SER A 181 25.86 -7.89 21.86
C SER A 181 26.24 -8.97 20.83
N THR A 182 25.34 -9.90 20.54
CA THR A 182 25.59 -11.07 19.66
C THR A 182 24.67 -11.13 18.44
N ILE A 183 23.58 -10.36 18.44
CA ILE A 183 22.53 -10.36 17.41
C ILE A 183 23.08 -10.21 15.98
N VAL A 184 24.09 -9.36 15.75
CA VAL A 184 24.69 -9.15 14.40
C VAL A 184 25.33 -10.44 13.88
N SER A 185 26.18 -11.09 14.69
CA SER A 185 26.82 -12.35 14.33
C SER A 185 25.80 -13.47 14.15
N LYS A 186 24.73 -13.46 14.95
CA LYS A 186 23.64 -14.44 14.88
C LYS A 186 22.78 -14.26 13.63
N ILE A 187 22.45 -13.04 13.24
CA ILE A 187 21.82 -12.75 11.94
C ILE A 187 22.71 -13.29 10.81
N ILE A 188 24.00 -12.93 10.80
CA ILE A 188 24.94 -13.34 9.74
C ILE A 188 25.03 -14.87 9.62
N ALA A 189 25.25 -15.59 10.71
CA ALA A 189 25.40 -17.05 10.69
C ALA A 189 24.10 -17.79 10.34
N GLU A 190 22.95 -17.34 10.86
CA GLU A 190 21.68 -18.01 10.59
C GLU A 190 21.08 -17.67 9.22
N THR A 191 21.51 -16.57 8.59
CA THR A 191 21.10 -16.17 7.24
C THR A 191 22.25 -16.22 6.23
N GLU A 192 23.23 -17.08 6.48
CA GLU A 192 24.21 -17.48 5.49
C GLU A 192 23.52 -18.29 4.37
N VAL A 193 23.87 -17.96 3.14
CA VAL A 193 23.32 -18.47 1.88
C VAL A 193 24.49 -18.52 0.91
N GLU A 194 24.63 -19.59 0.13
CA GLU A 194 25.69 -19.69 -0.87
C GLU A 194 25.45 -18.67 -2.01
N ASP A 195 26.50 -18.00 -2.51
CA ASP A 195 26.37 -16.85 -3.43
C ASP A 195 25.59 -17.13 -4.74
N ASN A 196 25.39 -18.40 -5.10
CA ASN A 196 24.64 -18.84 -6.28
C ASN A 196 23.28 -19.48 -5.96
N GLU A 197 22.87 -19.58 -4.68
CA GLU A 197 21.60 -20.20 -4.31
C GLU A 197 20.42 -19.25 -4.55
N ILE A 198 19.66 -19.52 -5.60
CA ILE A 198 18.50 -18.70 -6.02
C ILE A 198 17.14 -19.27 -5.56
N THR A 199 17.11 -20.12 -4.52
CA THR A 199 15.88 -20.69 -3.99
C THR A 199 14.99 -19.61 -3.33
N GLU A 200 13.69 -19.88 -3.19
CA GLU A 200 12.80 -18.94 -2.50
C GLU A 200 13.16 -18.81 -1.00
N ASP A 201 13.60 -19.89 -0.35
CA ASP A 201 14.09 -19.85 1.04
C ASP A 201 15.40 -19.05 1.15
N ALA A 202 16.35 -19.22 0.22
CA ALA A 202 17.58 -18.41 0.14
C ALA A 202 17.29 -16.90 0.00
N ARG A 203 16.40 -16.53 -0.94
CA ARG A 203 15.91 -15.16 -1.10
C ARG A 203 15.25 -14.64 0.16
N PHE A 204 14.47 -15.48 0.84
CA PHE A 204 13.79 -15.08 2.07
C PHE A 204 14.76 -14.91 3.26
N LEU A 205 15.83 -15.72 3.33
CA LEU A 205 16.92 -15.52 4.29
C LEU A 205 17.69 -14.22 4.00
N PHE A 206 17.95 -13.89 2.73
CA PHE A 206 18.52 -12.60 2.34
C PHE A 206 17.61 -11.42 2.73
N PHE A 207 16.29 -11.55 2.57
CA PHE A 207 15.31 -10.56 3.06
C PHE A 207 15.42 -10.36 4.58
N ILE A 208 15.42 -11.46 5.36
CA ILE A 208 15.57 -11.42 6.82
C ILE A 208 16.88 -10.74 7.21
N ARG A 209 18.00 -11.14 6.60
CA ARG A 209 19.35 -10.62 6.87
C ARG A 209 19.41 -9.11 6.77
N ASN A 210 19.04 -8.56 5.61
CA ASN A 210 19.13 -7.14 5.34
C ASN A 210 18.17 -6.34 6.25
N THR A 211 16.96 -6.86 6.48
CA THR A 211 15.98 -6.21 7.34
C THR A 211 16.43 -6.11 8.80
N LEU A 212 16.96 -7.20 9.37
CA LEU A 212 17.39 -7.21 10.78
C LEU A 212 18.72 -6.49 11.00
N LEU A 213 19.65 -6.49 10.03
CA LEU A 213 20.88 -5.73 10.11
C LEU A 213 20.62 -4.21 10.10
N ASP A 214 19.74 -3.74 9.21
CA ASP A 214 19.31 -2.34 9.13
C ASP A 214 18.67 -1.88 10.46
N PHE A 215 17.66 -2.61 10.94
CA PHE A 215 17.03 -2.38 12.26
C PHE A 215 18.02 -2.38 13.43
N THR A 216 18.94 -3.35 13.47
CA THR A 216 19.94 -3.44 14.55
C THR A 216 20.91 -2.26 14.53
N ALA A 217 21.28 -1.79 13.33
CA ALA A 217 22.19 -0.66 13.14
C ALA A 217 21.61 0.65 13.67
N THR A 218 20.29 0.87 13.53
CA THR A 218 19.56 2.04 14.08
C THR A 218 19.86 2.24 15.56
N PHE A 219 20.04 1.16 16.33
CA PHE A 219 20.27 1.23 17.77
C PHE A 219 21.74 1.32 18.20
N LYS A 220 22.72 1.26 17.28
CA LYS A 220 24.15 1.11 17.62
C LYS A 220 24.63 2.14 18.65
N PHE A 221 24.26 3.40 18.43
CA PHE A 221 24.64 4.54 19.28
C PHE A 221 23.49 5.07 20.17
N LEU A 222 22.33 4.41 20.18
CA LEU A 222 21.19 4.80 21.02
C LEU A 222 21.28 4.15 22.41
N THR A 223 21.51 4.95 23.45
CA THR A 223 21.64 4.48 24.85
C THR A 223 20.43 3.69 25.34
N ARG A 224 19.21 4.12 24.95
CA ARG A 224 17.95 3.49 25.39
C ARG A 224 17.44 2.39 24.46
N LYS A 225 18.11 2.12 23.34
CA LYS A 225 17.67 1.13 22.32
C LYS A 225 16.19 1.29 21.88
N VAL A 226 15.72 2.54 21.79
CA VAL A 226 14.35 2.94 21.41
C VAL A 226 14.41 4.06 20.37
N ILE A 227 13.59 3.96 19.32
CA ILE A 227 13.34 4.95 18.28
C ILE A 227 12.21 5.88 18.76
N ASN A 228 12.36 7.19 18.56
CA ASN A 228 11.34 8.16 18.92
C ASN A 228 10.10 8.04 18.02
N ARG A 229 8.95 7.64 18.58
CA ARG A 229 7.65 7.57 17.87
C ARG A 229 7.07 8.93 17.46
N SER A 230 7.50 10.02 18.09
CA SER A 230 7.05 11.38 17.74
C SER A 230 7.81 11.89 16.51
N MET A 231 7.48 11.34 15.35
CA MET A 231 8.06 11.66 14.04
C MET A 231 6.96 11.98 13.02
N SER A 232 7.33 12.64 11.91
CA SER A 232 6.38 12.88 10.81
C SER A 232 6.05 11.59 10.05
N GLU A 233 4.91 11.57 9.36
CA GLU A 233 4.51 10.47 8.45
C GLU A 233 5.61 10.16 7.41
N ARG A 234 6.17 11.18 6.75
CA ARG A 234 7.27 11.02 5.80
C ARG A 234 8.54 10.46 6.45
N THR A 235 8.85 10.87 7.68
CA THR A 235 9.95 10.30 8.46
C THR A 235 9.69 8.82 8.76
N TYR A 236 8.46 8.45 9.12
CA TYR A 236 8.09 7.06 9.39
C TYR A 236 8.15 6.16 8.15
N ILE A 237 7.71 6.67 7.00
CA ILE A 237 7.89 6.01 5.70
C ILE A 237 9.38 5.74 5.45
N VAL A 238 10.24 6.75 5.58
CA VAL A 238 11.67 6.66 5.24
C VAL A 238 12.47 5.81 6.24
N GLU A 239 12.30 6.03 7.54
CA GLU A 239 13.15 5.46 8.59
C GLU A 239 12.68 4.07 9.07
N CYS A 240 11.40 3.71 8.87
CA CYS A 240 10.85 2.46 9.44
C CYS A 240 10.24 1.52 8.39
N ILE A 241 9.44 2.04 7.45
CA ILE A 241 8.73 1.18 6.49
C ILE A 241 9.60 0.89 5.25
N SER A 242 10.28 1.91 4.73
CA SER A 242 11.10 1.82 3.51
C SER A 242 12.24 0.80 3.59
N PRO A 243 13.01 0.66 4.69
CA PRO A 243 14.09 -0.32 4.75
C PRO A 243 13.60 -1.76 4.62
N ILE A 244 12.48 -2.10 5.27
CA ILE A 244 11.84 -3.42 5.19
C ILE A 244 11.36 -3.68 3.75
N LEU A 245 10.63 -2.73 3.18
CA LEU A 245 10.12 -2.83 1.80
C LEU A 245 11.26 -2.97 0.79
N ARG A 246 12.33 -2.19 0.93
CA ARG A 246 13.53 -2.22 0.08
C ARG A 246 14.24 -3.56 0.16
N ALA A 247 14.40 -4.12 1.36
CA ALA A 247 14.97 -5.46 1.54
C ALA A 247 14.12 -6.53 0.85
N PHE A 248 12.78 -6.45 0.93
CA PHE A 248 11.88 -7.37 0.24
C PHE A 248 12.04 -7.28 -1.29
N ARG A 249 12.00 -6.08 -1.88
CA ARG A 249 12.23 -5.87 -3.33
C ARG A 249 13.57 -6.45 -3.80
N ASN A 250 14.64 -6.19 -3.04
CA ASN A 250 15.97 -6.67 -3.42
C ASN A 250 16.10 -8.21 -3.35
N SER A 251 15.20 -8.87 -2.62
CA SER A 251 15.13 -10.33 -2.49
C SER A 251 14.26 -10.98 -3.58
N PHE A 252 13.25 -10.25 -4.05
CA PHE A 252 12.28 -10.69 -5.06
C PHE A 252 12.29 -9.72 -6.25
N PRO A 253 13.25 -9.86 -7.18
CA PRO A 253 13.51 -8.88 -8.23
C PRO A 253 12.46 -8.89 -9.36
N ASP A 254 11.37 -9.66 -9.23
CA ASP A 254 10.23 -9.68 -10.16
C ASP A 254 9.23 -8.52 -9.96
N ILE A 255 9.49 -7.64 -8.98
CA ILE A 255 8.66 -6.47 -8.66
C ILE A 255 9.44 -5.13 -8.73
N GLU A 256 8.74 -4.08 -9.13
CA GLU A 256 9.21 -2.70 -9.18
C GLU A 256 8.42 -1.82 -8.21
N TYR A 257 9.08 -0.81 -7.63
CA TYR A 257 8.51 0.10 -6.65
C TYR A 257 8.50 1.53 -7.19
N GLU A 258 7.32 2.12 -7.33
CA GLU A 258 7.14 3.54 -7.66
C GLU A 258 6.77 4.31 -6.37
N TRP A 259 7.79 4.89 -5.73
CA TRP A 259 7.68 5.61 -4.45
C TRP A 259 7.11 7.03 -4.58
N ILE A 260 6.53 7.50 -3.46
CA ILE A 260 6.15 8.88 -3.12
C ILE A 260 5.06 9.43 -4.03
N GLU A 261 3.84 9.50 -3.49
CA GLU A 261 2.72 10.24 -4.08
C GLU A 261 2.43 9.84 -5.55
N LYS A 262 2.59 8.54 -5.87
CA LYS A 262 2.49 8.04 -7.24
C LYS A 262 1.04 7.98 -7.69
N VAL A 263 0.75 8.54 -8.87
CA VAL A 263 -0.58 8.50 -9.48
C VAL A 263 -0.91 7.07 -9.92
N VAL A 264 -1.99 6.50 -9.36
CA VAL A 264 -2.42 5.13 -9.67
C VAL A 264 -3.10 5.10 -11.05
N ARG A 265 -2.53 4.30 -11.96
CA ARG A 265 -2.93 4.23 -13.37
C ARG A 265 -4.26 3.49 -13.54
N SER A 266 -4.62 2.61 -12.60
CA SER A 266 -5.91 1.91 -12.56
C SER A 266 -7.13 2.82 -12.56
N ILE A 267 -7.06 4.02 -11.97
CA ILE A 267 -8.17 4.98 -12.04
C ILE A 267 -8.42 5.43 -13.48
N LYS A 268 -7.35 5.74 -14.23
CA LYS A 268 -7.50 6.10 -15.64
C LYS A 268 -8.03 4.93 -16.47
N GLY A 269 -7.62 3.71 -16.15
CA GLY A 269 -8.17 2.49 -16.75
C GLY A 269 -9.68 2.38 -16.51
N ALA A 270 -10.11 2.45 -15.24
CA ALA A 270 -11.52 2.37 -14.86
C ALA A 270 -12.35 3.50 -15.50
N ASN A 271 -11.89 4.76 -15.44
CA ASN A 271 -12.54 5.89 -16.12
C ASN A 271 -12.84 5.61 -17.60
N ASN A 272 -11.89 5.00 -18.32
CA ASN A 272 -12.06 4.66 -19.73
C ASN A 272 -13.05 3.49 -19.94
N ILE A 273 -13.11 2.53 -19.02
CA ILE A 273 -13.98 1.35 -19.10
C ILE A 273 -15.44 1.72 -18.79
N PHE A 274 -15.68 2.54 -17.77
CA PHE A 274 -17.02 2.88 -17.26
C PHE A 274 -17.49 4.28 -17.68
N SER A 275 -16.74 4.97 -18.55
CA SER A 275 -17.03 6.33 -19.02
C SER A 275 -17.25 7.36 -17.89
N CYS A 276 -16.48 7.24 -16.80
CA CYS A 276 -16.63 8.05 -15.60
C CYS A 276 -15.47 9.03 -15.39
N ASN A 277 -15.70 10.09 -14.59
CA ASN A 277 -14.78 11.21 -14.41
C ASN A 277 -14.12 11.22 -13.02
N MET A 278 -13.57 10.09 -12.57
CA MET A 278 -12.84 10.08 -11.30
C MET A 278 -11.57 10.93 -11.39
N LYS A 279 -11.35 11.80 -10.40
CA LYS A 279 -10.08 12.53 -10.24
C LYS A 279 -8.94 11.54 -9.98
N PRO A 280 -7.75 11.75 -10.58
CA PRO A 280 -6.56 10.96 -10.26
C PRO A 280 -6.30 10.94 -8.75
N ARG A 281 -6.01 9.77 -8.19
CA ARG A 281 -5.55 9.61 -6.81
C ARG A 281 -4.09 9.18 -6.80
N LYS A 282 -3.45 9.42 -5.67
CA LYS A 282 -2.07 9.06 -5.39
C LYS A 282 -2.02 8.04 -4.24
N THR A 283 -0.93 7.29 -4.18
CA THR A 283 -0.57 6.38 -3.08
C THR A 283 0.90 6.59 -2.68
N ASP A 284 1.29 6.23 -1.46
CA ASP A 284 2.66 6.46 -0.94
C ASP A 284 3.70 5.55 -1.58
N LEU A 285 3.32 4.29 -1.83
CA LEU A 285 4.08 3.36 -2.65
C LEU A 285 3.13 2.54 -3.52
N LEU A 286 3.44 2.50 -4.82
CA LEU A 286 2.84 1.60 -5.78
C LEU A 286 3.84 0.49 -6.13
N ILE A 287 3.40 -0.77 -6.06
CA ILE A 287 4.20 -1.94 -6.44
C ILE A 287 3.68 -2.51 -7.76
N LEU A 288 4.57 -2.60 -8.74
CA LEU A 288 4.34 -3.13 -10.07
C LEU A 288 4.97 -4.52 -10.22
N ARG A 289 4.39 -5.38 -11.05
CA ARG A 289 5.07 -6.58 -11.55
C ARG A 289 5.92 -6.23 -12.77
N LEU A 290 7.20 -6.59 -12.79
CA LEU A 290 8.10 -6.22 -13.90
C LEU A 290 7.73 -6.86 -15.25
N SER A 291 7.12 -8.05 -15.25
CA SER A 291 6.84 -8.79 -16.49
C SER A 291 5.80 -8.12 -17.39
N ASP A 292 4.91 -7.30 -16.84
CA ASP A 292 3.76 -6.72 -17.55
C ASP A 292 3.34 -5.32 -17.04
N ALA A 293 4.11 -4.72 -16.12
CA ALA A 293 3.81 -3.45 -15.44
C ALA A 293 2.42 -3.39 -14.78
N THR A 294 1.86 -4.55 -14.39
CA THR A 294 0.59 -4.61 -13.66
C THR A 294 0.77 -4.05 -12.25
N GLU A 295 -0.15 -3.19 -11.83
CA GLU A 295 -0.27 -2.69 -10.47
C GLU A 295 -0.77 -3.84 -9.57
N ILE A 296 0.09 -4.36 -8.70
CA ILE A 296 -0.18 -5.58 -7.90
C ILE A 296 -0.40 -5.31 -6.40
N LEU A 297 0.13 -4.20 -5.88
CA LEU A 297 -0.03 -3.82 -4.47
C LEU A 297 0.10 -2.29 -4.28
N ASP A 298 -0.94 -1.67 -3.74
CA ASP A 298 -0.98 -0.26 -3.30
C ASP A 298 -0.66 -0.15 -1.80
N ILE A 299 0.15 0.82 -1.36
CA ILE A 299 0.47 1.04 0.06
C ILE A 299 0.21 2.49 0.47
N GLU A 300 -0.56 2.66 1.54
CA GLU A 300 -0.92 3.95 2.11
C GLU A 300 -0.54 4.05 3.59
N VAL A 301 0.05 5.17 4.01
CA VAL A 301 0.46 5.44 5.39
C VAL A 301 -0.40 6.55 5.98
N SER A 302 -1.37 6.14 6.81
CA SER A 302 -2.41 7.02 7.31
C SER A 302 -1.99 7.84 8.53
N GLY A 303 -1.06 8.77 8.32
CA GLY A 303 -0.53 9.65 9.35
C GLY A 303 0.73 9.14 10.06
N PRO A 304 1.27 9.94 10.99
CA PRO A 304 2.42 9.57 11.79
C PRO A 304 2.15 8.35 12.71
N PRO A 305 3.19 7.62 13.15
CA PRO A 305 3.07 6.42 13.98
C PRO A 305 2.60 6.71 15.42
N PHE A 306 2.43 7.99 15.75
CA PHE A 306 1.84 8.52 16.98
C PHE A 306 1.01 9.75 16.61
N ASN A 307 -0.18 9.91 17.20
CA ASN A 307 -1.14 11.00 16.92
C ASN A 307 -1.71 11.06 15.47
N SER A 308 -1.93 9.93 14.80
CA SER A 308 -2.75 9.87 13.58
C SER A 308 -4.21 10.28 13.89
N THR A 309 -4.84 11.09 13.03
CA THR A 309 -6.23 11.57 13.26
C THR A 309 -7.26 10.63 12.63
N LYS A 310 -8.37 10.35 13.33
CA LYS A 310 -9.47 9.48 12.84
C LYS A 310 -9.92 9.86 11.42
N LYS A 311 -10.13 11.16 11.18
CA LYS A 311 -10.60 11.73 9.91
C LYS A 311 -9.67 11.43 8.73
N HIS A 312 -8.35 11.55 8.94
CA HIS A 312 -7.35 11.20 7.92
C HIS A 312 -7.35 9.70 7.65
N THR A 313 -7.26 8.88 8.70
CA THR A 313 -7.21 7.42 8.60
C THR A 313 -8.43 6.82 7.91
N VAL A 314 -9.64 7.34 8.19
CA VAL A 314 -10.87 6.93 7.48
C VAL A 314 -10.80 7.37 6.02
N GLY A 315 -10.42 8.62 5.73
CA GLY A 315 -10.28 9.12 4.36
C GLY A 315 -9.31 8.30 3.50
N ASP A 316 -8.20 7.84 4.08
CA ASP A 316 -7.23 6.97 3.41
C ASP A 316 -7.71 5.54 3.24
N ALA A 317 -8.38 4.96 4.25
CA ALA A 317 -9.01 3.65 4.11
C ALA A 317 -10.03 3.67 2.95
N LYS A 318 -10.83 4.74 2.87
CA LYS A 318 -11.77 4.96 1.77
C LYS A 318 -11.09 5.06 0.40
N LYS A 319 -9.99 5.83 0.34
CA LYS A 319 -9.16 5.99 -0.86
C LYS A 319 -8.60 4.64 -1.32
N LEU A 320 -8.05 3.85 -0.40
CA LEU A 320 -7.38 2.59 -0.68
C LEU A 320 -8.36 1.47 -1.10
N LEU A 321 -9.54 1.39 -0.49
CA LEU A 321 -10.62 0.49 -0.91
C LEU A 321 -11.17 0.84 -2.32
N LEU A 322 -11.26 2.13 -2.63
CA LEU A 322 -11.64 2.58 -3.97
C LEU A 322 -10.56 2.26 -5.02
N LEU A 323 -9.28 2.42 -4.66
CA LEU A 323 -8.15 2.04 -5.49
C LEU A 323 -8.15 0.52 -5.78
N SER A 324 -8.37 -0.31 -4.75
CA SER A 324 -8.36 -1.77 -4.90
C SER A 324 -9.43 -2.27 -5.88
N VAL A 325 -10.64 -1.70 -5.83
CA VAL A 325 -11.73 -1.99 -6.76
C VAL A 325 -11.42 -1.48 -8.17
N CYS A 326 -10.91 -0.25 -8.34
CA CYS A 326 -10.50 0.27 -9.65
C CYS A 326 -9.42 -0.61 -10.30
N SER A 327 -8.42 -1.04 -9.51
CA SER A 327 -7.36 -1.95 -9.96
C SER A 327 -7.91 -3.33 -10.35
N LEU A 328 -8.86 -3.88 -9.58
CA LEU A 328 -9.51 -5.14 -9.90
C LEU A 328 -10.32 -5.04 -11.20
N CYS A 329 -11.12 -3.99 -11.35
CA CYS A 329 -11.93 -3.75 -12.55
C CYS A 329 -11.06 -3.63 -13.81
N LYS A 330 -9.90 -2.95 -13.74
CA LYS A 330 -8.94 -2.87 -14.85
C LYS A 330 -8.33 -4.23 -15.21
N ILE A 331 -7.99 -5.06 -14.21
CA ILE A 331 -7.47 -6.41 -14.47
C ILE A 331 -8.55 -7.28 -15.14
N LEU A 332 -9.78 -7.25 -14.65
CA LEU A 332 -10.89 -8.03 -15.20
C LEU A 332 -11.31 -7.56 -16.60
N ALA A 333 -11.33 -6.24 -16.86
CA ALA A 333 -11.72 -5.68 -18.15
C ALA A 333 -10.74 -6.02 -19.29
N ASN A 334 -9.46 -6.23 -18.97
CA ASN A 334 -8.47 -6.75 -19.92
C ASN A 334 -8.68 -8.24 -20.25
N ASN A 335 -9.63 -8.92 -19.59
CA ASN A 335 -9.86 -10.36 -19.68
C ASN A 335 -11.38 -10.68 -19.59
N PHE A 336 -12.25 -9.85 -20.20
CA PHE A 336 -13.71 -10.03 -20.13
C PHE A 336 -14.20 -11.40 -20.62
N ASP A 337 -13.43 -12.06 -21.48
CA ASP A 337 -13.81 -13.32 -22.12
C ASP A 337 -13.53 -14.55 -21.23
N CYS A 338 -13.02 -14.37 -20.00
CA CYS A 338 -12.68 -15.46 -19.08
C CYS A 338 -13.87 -15.96 -18.24
N LEU A 339 -13.73 -17.17 -17.69
CA LEU A 339 -14.76 -17.76 -16.83
C LEU A 339 -14.98 -16.92 -15.56
N ILE A 340 -16.24 -16.69 -15.18
CA ILE A 340 -16.62 -16.00 -13.93
C ILE A 340 -15.94 -16.62 -12.70
N GLU A 341 -15.84 -17.95 -12.64
CA GLU A 341 -15.19 -18.65 -11.51
C GLU A 341 -13.67 -18.42 -11.46
N ASP A 342 -13.01 -18.09 -12.57
CA ASP A 342 -11.62 -17.65 -12.57
C ASP A 342 -11.49 -16.15 -12.26
N ALA A 343 -12.43 -15.33 -12.75
CA ALA A 343 -12.51 -13.91 -12.42
C ALA A 343 -12.70 -13.66 -10.90
N LYS A 344 -13.55 -14.46 -10.23
CA LYS A 344 -13.72 -14.42 -8.75
C LYS A 344 -12.44 -14.73 -7.97
N GLN A 345 -11.51 -15.48 -8.55
CA GLN A 345 -10.22 -15.79 -7.90
C GLN A 345 -9.19 -14.67 -8.05
N VAL A 346 -9.38 -13.74 -9.00
CA VAL A 346 -8.52 -12.57 -9.19
C VAL A 346 -8.61 -11.67 -7.95
N ARG A 347 -7.45 -11.25 -7.46
CA ARG A 347 -7.32 -10.33 -6.32
C ARG A 347 -6.39 -9.17 -6.64
N THR A 348 -6.76 -8.01 -6.12
CA THR A 348 -5.84 -6.89 -5.88
C THR A 348 -5.49 -6.83 -4.40
N TYR A 349 -4.31 -6.31 -4.08
CA TYR A 349 -3.80 -6.24 -2.71
C TYR A 349 -3.53 -4.80 -2.31
N CYS A 350 -3.76 -4.49 -1.04
CA CYS A 350 -3.46 -3.20 -0.46
C CYS A 350 -2.88 -3.36 0.94
N ILE A 351 -1.95 -2.47 1.32
CA ILE A 351 -1.48 -2.32 2.69
C ILE A 351 -1.86 -0.95 3.20
N GLN A 352 -2.51 -0.90 4.36
CA GLN A 352 -2.67 0.34 5.13
C GLN A 352 -1.78 0.29 6.37
N ALA A 353 -0.97 1.34 6.57
CA ALA A 353 -0.28 1.58 7.82
C ALA A 353 -1.08 2.57 8.68
N ILE A 354 -1.38 2.19 9.93
CA ILE A 354 -2.09 3.05 10.90
C ILE A 354 -1.32 2.98 12.23
N GLY A 355 -0.77 4.10 12.67
CA GLY A 355 0.15 4.08 13.80
C GLY A 355 1.38 3.19 13.49
N ASP A 356 1.66 2.23 14.36
CA ASP A 356 2.72 1.22 14.19
C ASP A 356 2.23 -0.07 13.47
N ARG A 357 0.96 -0.16 13.09
CA ARG A 357 0.36 -1.37 12.51
C ARG A 357 0.33 -1.33 10.99
N LEU A 358 0.86 -2.36 10.34
CA LEU A 358 0.57 -2.66 8.93
C LEU A 358 -0.59 -3.66 8.84
N THR A 359 -1.51 -3.44 7.90
CA THR A 359 -2.62 -4.36 7.61
C THR A 359 -2.70 -4.62 6.10
N LEU A 360 -2.54 -5.89 5.70
CA LEU A 360 -2.70 -6.38 4.33
C LEU A 360 -4.14 -6.86 4.14
N PHE A 361 -4.81 -6.36 3.12
CA PHE A 361 -6.09 -6.89 2.65
C PHE A 361 -6.07 -7.18 1.16
N ALA A 362 -6.95 -8.09 0.74
CA ALA A 362 -7.21 -8.39 -0.66
C ALA A 362 -8.62 -7.96 -1.05
N THR A 363 -8.80 -7.56 -2.30
CA THR A 363 -10.12 -7.26 -2.89
C THR A 363 -10.39 -8.19 -4.07
N SER A 364 -11.55 -8.86 -4.08
CA SER A 364 -11.99 -9.76 -5.15
C SER A 364 -13.47 -9.56 -5.50
N LEU A 365 -13.88 -10.06 -6.67
CA LEU A 365 -15.28 -10.18 -7.07
C LEU A 365 -15.90 -11.39 -6.36
N ILE A 366 -17.15 -11.28 -5.89
CA ILE A 366 -17.87 -12.40 -5.24
C ILE A 366 -19.22 -12.70 -5.90
N ASP A 367 -19.92 -11.69 -6.39
CA ASP A 367 -21.25 -11.77 -6.99
C ASP A 367 -21.41 -10.59 -7.98
N LYS A 368 -22.45 -10.56 -8.81
CA LYS A 368 -22.70 -9.48 -9.78
C LYS A 368 -22.67 -8.12 -9.08
N LYS A 369 -21.71 -7.28 -9.47
CA LYS A 369 -21.50 -5.92 -8.97
C LYS A 369 -21.22 -5.85 -7.46
N LYS A 370 -20.72 -6.95 -6.88
CA LYS A 370 -20.35 -7.06 -5.46
C LYS A 370 -18.91 -7.52 -5.29
N TYR A 371 -18.21 -6.80 -4.43
CA TYR A 371 -16.81 -7.00 -4.09
C TYR A 371 -16.65 -7.45 -2.64
N LEU A 372 -15.55 -8.12 -2.33
CA LEU A 372 -15.13 -8.47 -0.98
C LEU A 372 -13.74 -7.92 -0.73
N ALA A 373 -13.61 -7.00 0.24
CA ALA A 373 -12.33 -6.56 0.79
C ALA A 373 -12.10 -7.31 2.12
N ILE A 374 -11.04 -8.13 2.21
CA ILE A 374 -10.81 -9.05 3.35
C ILE A 374 -9.38 -8.99 3.88
N GLU A 375 -9.26 -8.91 5.21
CA GLU A 375 -7.97 -8.85 5.93
C GLU A 375 -7.22 -10.19 5.87
N LEU A 376 -6.04 -10.21 5.24
CA LEU A 376 -5.21 -11.41 5.09
C LEU A 376 -4.11 -11.52 6.16
N ALA A 377 -3.49 -10.39 6.53
CA ALA A 377 -2.43 -10.35 7.52
C ALA A 377 -2.32 -8.98 8.20
N SER A 378 -1.76 -8.96 9.42
CA SER A 378 -1.44 -7.73 10.14
C SER A 378 -0.24 -7.92 11.07
N CYS A 379 0.67 -6.95 11.07
CA CYS A 379 1.88 -6.94 11.90
C CYS A 379 2.10 -5.55 12.54
N ILE A 380 3.00 -5.49 13.51
CA ILE A 380 3.41 -4.26 14.20
C ILE A 380 4.88 -4.00 13.87
N ILE A 381 5.20 -2.75 13.52
CA ILE A 381 6.57 -2.26 13.34
C ILE A 381 7.16 -1.94 14.73
N PRO A 382 8.25 -2.61 15.15
CA PRO A 382 8.86 -2.35 16.46
C PRO A 382 9.63 -1.03 16.49
N PHE A 383 9.48 -0.29 17.58
CA PHE A 383 10.22 0.95 17.85
C PHE A 383 11.28 0.78 18.96
N SER A 384 11.49 -0.43 19.46
CA SER A 384 12.54 -0.76 20.44
C SER A 384 13.22 -2.07 20.10
N PHE A 385 14.48 -2.23 20.48
CA PHE A 385 15.18 -3.51 20.31
C PHE A 385 14.50 -4.63 21.11
N ASP A 386 13.97 -4.34 22.30
CA ASP A 386 13.23 -5.32 23.11
C ASP A 386 11.98 -5.88 22.40
N ALA A 387 11.45 -5.15 21.42
CA ALA A 387 10.35 -5.57 20.56
C ALA A 387 10.80 -6.28 19.27
N ILE A 388 12.08 -6.65 19.13
CA ILE A 388 12.61 -7.31 17.90
C ILE A 388 11.84 -8.59 17.54
N SER A 389 11.28 -9.31 18.52
CA SER A 389 10.42 -10.48 18.30
C SER A 389 9.19 -10.21 17.41
N CYS A 390 8.74 -8.95 17.29
CA CYS A 390 7.71 -8.54 16.32
C CYS A 390 8.09 -8.85 14.86
N TYR A 391 9.39 -8.92 14.53
CA TYR A 391 9.85 -9.27 13.18
C TYR A 391 9.41 -10.66 12.72
N ALA A 392 9.20 -11.63 13.62
CA ALA A 392 8.61 -12.92 13.23
C ALA A 392 7.25 -12.76 12.52
N ARG A 393 6.42 -11.81 12.98
CA ARG A 393 5.15 -11.47 12.34
C ARG A 393 5.32 -10.62 11.08
N ILE A 394 6.31 -9.73 11.03
CA ILE A 394 6.63 -8.95 9.82
C ILE A 394 7.08 -9.89 8.70
N PHE A 395 7.98 -10.84 8.99
CA PHE A 395 8.41 -11.83 8.00
C PHE A 395 7.26 -12.72 7.54
N ASN A 396 6.41 -13.23 8.44
CA ASN A 396 5.24 -13.98 8.01
C ASN A 396 4.27 -13.15 7.14
N PHE A 397 4.08 -11.87 7.46
CA PHE A 397 3.26 -10.94 6.67
C PHE A 397 3.79 -10.81 5.23
N PHE A 398 5.10 -10.63 5.04
CA PHE A 398 5.72 -10.58 3.71
C PHE A 398 5.76 -11.94 2.98
N ALA A 399 5.86 -13.06 3.72
CA ALA A 399 5.72 -14.39 3.13
C ALA A 399 4.28 -14.66 2.62
N ILE A 400 3.26 -14.14 3.30
CA ILE A 400 1.87 -14.15 2.81
C ILE A 400 1.74 -13.34 1.51
N ILE A 401 2.35 -12.14 1.44
CA ILE A 401 2.38 -11.33 0.20
C ILE A 401 3.02 -12.12 -0.95
N ARG A 402 4.20 -12.74 -0.72
CA ARG A 402 4.90 -13.53 -1.75
C ARG A 402 4.04 -14.69 -2.26
N ASN A 403 3.42 -15.45 -1.36
CA ASN A 403 2.55 -16.57 -1.72
C ASN A 403 1.31 -16.12 -2.52
N GLU A 404 0.68 -15.01 -2.12
CA GLU A 404 -0.46 -14.45 -2.84
C GLU A 404 -0.07 -13.89 -4.23
N PHE A 405 1.11 -13.27 -4.38
CA PHE A 405 1.64 -12.86 -5.69
C PHE A 405 1.86 -14.05 -6.63
N VAL A 406 2.51 -15.12 -6.17
CA VAL A 406 2.72 -16.36 -6.94
C VAL A 406 1.37 -17.02 -7.30
N LYS A 407 0.38 -16.95 -6.41
CA LYS A 407 -0.98 -17.45 -6.67
C LYS A 407 -1.68 -16.63 -7.76
N GLN A 408 -1.64 -15.29 -7.71
CA GLN A 408 -2.23 -14.45 -8.76
C GLN A 408 -1.51 -14.59 -10.09
N GLU A 409 -0.19 -14.80 -10.12
CA GLU A 409 0.52 -15.08 -11.36
C GLU A 409 0.00 -16.36 -12.04
N LYS A 410 -0.26 -17.43 -11.26
CA LYS A 410 -0.86 -18.68 -11.77
C LYS A 410 -2.28 -18.47 -12.30
N ILE A 411 -3.12 -17.71 -11.58
CA ILE A 411 -4.49 -17.38 -12.01
C ILE A 411 -4.46 -16.56 -13.31
N GLN A 412 -3.62 -15.53 -13.38
CA GLN A 412 -3.49 -14.71 -14.59
C GLN A 412 -2.92 -15.50 -15.78
N LYS A 413 -2.00 -16.45 -15.56
CA LYS A 413 -1.54 -17.38 -16.60
C LYS A 413 -2.69 -18.26 -17.11
N LYS A 414 -3.51 -18.81 -16.21
CA LYS A 414 -4.71 -19.58 -16.56
C LYS A 414 -5.67 -18.76 -17.42
N ILE A 415 -6.01 -17.54 -16.97
CA ILE A 415 -6.90 -16.61 -17.67
C ILE A 415 -6.36 -16.24 -19.06
N ARG A 416 -5.07 -15.88 -19.19
CA ARG A 416 -4.44 -15.56 -20.48
C ARG A 416 -4.35 -16.76 -21.44
N SER A 417 -4.39 -17.99 -20.93
CA SER A 417 -4.43 -19.22 -21.72
C SER A 417 -5.84 -19.69 -22.09
N PHE A 418 -6.88 -19.02 -21.60
CA PHE A 418 -8.27 -19.37 -21.90
C PHE A 418 -8.61 -19.02 -23.35
N ILE A 419 -9.21 -19.97 -24.07
CA ILE A 419 -9.72 -19.79 -25.42
C ILE A 419 -11.25 -19.92 -25.35
N PRO A 420 -12.02 -18.86 -25.63
CA PRO A 420 -13.48 -18.95 -25.66
C PRO A 420 -13.97 -19.96 -26.72
N LEU A 421 -14.85 -20.86 -26.33
CA LEU A 421 -15.58 -21.75 -27.24
C LEU A 421 -16.91 -21.09 -27.62
N ALA A 422 -17.29 -21.18 -28.89
CA ALA A 422 -18.47 -20.50 -29.44
C ALA A 422 -19.81 -20.93 -28.79
N ASP A 423 -19.87 -22.15 -28.23
CA ASP A 423 -21.08 -22.72 -27.60
C ASP A 423 -21.14 -22.52 -26.08
N ASN A 424 -20.16 -21.83 -25.47
CA ASN A 424 -20.22 -21.53 -24.04
C ASN A 424 -21.25 -20.41 -23.79
N ASN A 425 -22.43 -20.79 -23.31
CA ASN A 425 -23.40 -19.92 -22.62
C ASN A 425 -22.86 -19.43 -21.26
N ASN A 426 -21.64 -18.88 -21.25
CA ASN A 426 -21.05 -18.25 -20.08
C ASN A 426 -21.73 -16.90 -19.84
N GLU A 427 -21.95 -16.56 -18.57
CA GLU A 427 -22.36 -15.21 -18.21
C GLU A 427 -21.28 -14.19 -18.58
N ASP A 428 -21.69 -13.06 -19.16
CA ASP A 428 -20.78 -12.00 -19.56
C ASP A 428 -20.18 -11.30 -18.33
N LEU A 429 -18.86 -11.40 -18.15
CA LEU A 429 -18.13 -10.75 -17.05
C LEU A 429 -18.34 -9.22 -17.04
N ARG A 430 -18.70 -8.60 -18.18
CA ARG A 430 -19.05 -7.17 -18.24
C ARG A 430 -20.28 -6.82 -17.40
N GLU A 431 -21.24 -7.73 -17.24
CA GLU A 431 -22.40 -7.52 -16.36
C GLU A 431 -22.03 -7.61 -14.87
N TRP A 432 -20.99 -8.39 -14.55
CA TRP A 432 -20.54 -8.66 -13.20
C TRP A 432 -19.67 -7.55 -12.63
N VAL A 433 -18.93 -6.81 -13.46
CA VAL A 433 -18.04 -5.73 -13.00
C VAL A 433 -18.78 -4.39 -13.03
N HIS A 434 -18.74 -3.66 -11.91
CA HIS A 434 -19.32 -2.31 -11.80
C HIS A 434 -18.43 -1.45 -10.91
N GLN A 435 -17.97 -0.32 -11.43
CA GLN A 435 -17.24 0.65 -10.64
C GLN A 435 -18.21 1.37 -9.67
N PRO A 436 -17.93 1.40 -8.35
CA PRO A 436 -18.72 2.16 -7.40
C PRO A 436 -18.62 3.66 -7.70
N ASP A 437 -19.71 4.39 -7.45
CA ASP A 437 -19.80 5.82 -7.75
C ASP A 437 -18.71 6.65 -7.07
N ALA A 438 -18.21 7.65 -7.81
CA ALA A 438 -17.09 8.49 -7.36
C ALA A 438 -17.44 9.36 -6.14
N ASP A 439 -18.72 9.72 -5.99
CA ASP A 439 -19.27 10.52 -4.90
C ASP A 439 -19.76 9.61 -3.76
N LEU A 440 -18.80 8.90 -3.18
CA LEU A 440 -18.90 8.41 -1.81
C LEU A 440 -19.04 9.64 -0.89
N THR A 441 -20.30 10.04 -0.63
CA THR A 441 -20.71 11.11 0.29
C THR A 441 -19.78 11.20 1.50
N ILE A 442 -19.38 12.43 1.84
CA ILE A 442 -18.49 12.67 2.97
C ILE A 442 -19.19 12.19 4.23
N VAL A 443 -18.72 11.07 4.77
CA VAL A 443 -19.07 10.58 6.11
C VAL A 443 -18.77 11.72 7.07
N THR A 444 -19.82 12.16 7.76
CA THR A 444 -19.81 13.33 8.63
C THR A 444 -19.02 13.01 9.91
N GLU A 445 -18.76 14.01 10.75
CA GLU A 445 -18.01 13.73 11.99
C GLU A 445 -18.87 12.93 12.99
N ASP A 446 -20.19 13.07 12.94
CA ASP A 446 -21.15 12.32 13.76
C ASP A 446 -21.18 10.81 13.40
N ASP A 447 -20.93 10.48 12.13
CA ASP A 447 -20.88 9.12 11.58
C ASP A 447 -19.65 8.29 12.04
N ILE A 448 -18.70 8.93 12.73
CA ILE A 448 -17.40 8.33 13.08
C ILE A 448 -17.41 7.67 14.46
N ASP A 449 -18.26 8.12 15.39
CA ASP A 449 -18.12 7.78 16.81
C ASP A 449 -18.88 6.53 17.29
N GLU A 450 -19.68 5.87 16.44
CA GLU A 450 -20.47 4.68 16.85
C GLU A 450 -19.67 3.39 17.14
N LEU A 451 -18.37 3.31 16.83
CA LEU A 451 -17.57 2.07 16.94
C LEU A 451 -16.21 2.29 17.64
N PHE A 452 -16.24 2.88 18.83
CA PHE A 452 -15.09 2.99 19.74
C PHE A 452 -15.32 2.31 21.10
N LEU A 453 -15.39 0.97 21.08
CA LEU A 453 -15.11 0.07 22.22
C LEU A 453 -14.37 -1.17 21.72
#